data_AF-A0A3N4Z5X8-F1
#
_entry.id   AF-A0A3N4Z5X8-F1
#
_cell.length_a   1.000
_cell.length_b   1.000
_cell.length_c   1.000
_cell.angle_alpha   90.00
_cell.angle_beta   90.00
_cell.angle_gamma   90.00
#
_symmetry.space_group_name_H-M   'P 1'
#
loop_
_entity.id
_entity.type
_entity.pdbx_description
1 polymer ?
#
loop_
_entity_poly.entity_id
_entity_poly.type
_entity_poly.pdbx_seq_one_letter_code
_entity_poly.pdbx_strand_id
1 'polypeptide(L)'
;MTATADVLAQVVPTLVRVARRPGAALLTGAGLGVGVLALLGLALGVTATGAWAWVPLGLAALLAVPVVVLAVRRGRLQAQTAGLQVHRTVGTGELVVHEPGTAGRDLRAEMDALDAAAAENALRTARFLPRVEAAQRAALVAAGGPVHAPYLRDDLRVTLLALIGTVAAIPLSVLASVGTAVALLLS
;
A
#
# COMPACT_ATOMS: atom_id res chain seq x y z
N MET A 1 31.61 -1.39 20.77
CA MET A 1 30.38 -1.88 20.11
C MET A 1 29.22 -1.10 20.71
N THR A 2 28.64 -0.18 19.95
CA THR A 2 27.73 0.84 20.50
C THR A 2 26.30 0.29 20.59
N ALA A 3 25.68 0.40 21.76
CA ALA A 3 24.30 -0.03 22.04
C ALA A 3 23.26 0.52 21.03
N THR A 4 23.59 1.61 20.34
CA THR A 4 22.81 2.19 19.24
C THR A 4 22.65 1.25 18.05
N ALA A 5 23.64 0.42 17.73
CA ALA A 5 23.59 -0.53 16.64
C ALA A 5 22.65 -1.72 16.94
N ASP A 6 22.62 -2.20 18.19
CA ASP A 6 21.71 -3.27 18.62
C ASP A 6 20.26 -2.78 18.72
N VAL A 7 20.04 -1.55 19.21
CA VAL A 7 18.71 -0.94 19.23
C VAL A 7 18.18 -0.73 17.80
N LEU A 8 19.02 -0.28 16.86
CA LEU A 8 18.65 -0.19 15.45
C LEU A 8 18.36 -1.58 14.85
N ALA A 9 19.19 -2.57 15.14
CA ALA A 9 19.03 -3.94 14.64
C ALA A 9 17.75 -4.63 15.17
N GLN A 10 17.20 -4.18 16.31
CA GLN A 10 15.97 -4.73 16.89
C GLN A 10 14.72 -3.92 16.52
N VAL A 11 14.83 -2.60 16.44
CA VAL A 11 13.72 -1.70 16.08
C VAL A 11 13.39 -1.82 14.59
N VAL A 12 14.38 -1.97 13.72
CA VAL A 12 14.17 -2.12 12.26
C VAL A 12 13.32 -3.35 11.90
N PRO A 13 13.62 -4.58 12.36
CA PRO A 13 12.78 -5.75 12.04
C PRO A 13 11.38 -5.68 12.66
N THR A 14 11.24 -5.01 13.81
CA THR A 14 9.93 -4.81 14.46
C THR A 14 9.09 -3.81 13.68
N LEU A 15 9.68 -2.68 13.26
CA LEU A 15 9.05 -1.71 12.36
C LEU A 15 8.74 -2.32 10.99
N VAL A 16 9.62 -3.17 10.44
CA VAL A 16 9.41 -3.87 9.17
C VAL A 16 8.30 -4.92 9.28
N ARG A 17 8.18 -5.64 10.42
CA ARG A 17 7.06 -6.55 10.69
C ARG A 17 5.73 -5.81 10.86
N VAL A 18 5.74 -4.69 11.59
CA VAL A 18 4.58 -3.82 11.80
C VAL A 18 4.16 -3.12 10.52
N ALA A 19 5.10 -2.82 9.60
CA ALA A 19 4.83 -2.27 8.27
C ALA A 19 4.39 -3.31 7.23
N ARG A 20 4.72 -4.60 7.42
CA ARG A 20 4.30 -5.70 6.51
C ARG A 20 2.92 -6.29 6.82
N ARG A 21 2.47 -6.29 8.08
CA ARG A 21 1.14 -6.75 8.50
C ARG A 21 -0.04 -5.77 8.41
N PRO A 22 0.13 -4.43 8.34
CA PRO A 22 -0.98 -3.51 8.57
C PRO A 22 -1.97 -3.58 7.41
N GLY A 23 -1.50 -3.79 6.17
CA GLY A 23 -2.36 -3.94 5.01
C GLY A 23 -3.31 -5.16 5.09
N ALA A 24 -2.97 -6.23 5.82
CA ALA A 24 -3.89 -7.35 6.01
C ALA A 24 -4.96 -7.00 7.02
N ALA A 25 -4.56 -6.61 8.22
CA ALA A 25 -5.50 -6.25 9.29
C ALA A 25 -6.44 -5.11 8.89
N LEU A 26 -5.93 -4.13 8.15
CA LEU A 26 -6.69 -3.01 7.63
C LEU A 26 -7.71 -3.44 6.58
N LEU A 27 -7.33 -4.34 5.65
CA LEU A 27 -8.26 -4.90 4.66
C LEU A 27 -9.32 -5.80 5.31
N THR A 28 -8.96 -6.62 6.29
CA THR A 28 -9.95 -7.43 7.02
C THR A 28 -10.88 -6.55 7.84
N GLY A 29 -10.36 -5.56 8.57
CA GLY A 29 -11.18 -4.63 9.36
C GLY A 29 -12.15 -3.84 8.48
N ALA A 30 -11.65 -3.24 7.40
CA ALA A 30 -12.49 -2.50 6.45
C ALA A 30 -13.48 -3.42 5.72
N GLY A 31 -13.03 -4.60 5.28
CA GLY A 31 -13.86 -5.58 4.59
C GLY A 31 -15.00 -6.11 5.47
N LEU A 32 -14.72 -6.38 6.75
CA LEU A 32 -15.74 -6.77 7.71
C LEU A 32 -16.76 -5.64 7.94
N GLY A 33 -16.30 -4.41 8.17
CA GLY A 33 -17.20 -3.28 8.38
C GLY A 33 -18.10 -3.02 7.17
N VAL A 34 -17.52 -2.99 5.96
CA VAL A 34 -18.28 -2.82 4.72
C VAL A 34 -19.21 -4.00 4.46
N GLY A 35 -18.79 -5.23 4.76
CA GLY A 35 -19.62 -6.43 4.62
C GLY A 35 -20.82 -6.42 5.55
N VAL A 36 -20.63 -6.05 6.83
CA VAL A 36 -21.72 -5.88 7.79
C VAL A 36 -22.70 -4.81 7.31
N LEU A 37 -22.20 -3.64 6.87
CA LEU A 37 -23.05 -2.58 6.33
C LEU A 37 -23.85 -3.07 5.11
N ALA A 38 -23.22 -3.82 4.20
CA ALA A 38 -23.90 -4.35 3.02
C ALA A 38 -25.02 -5.32 3.40
N LEU A 39 -24.80 -6.21 4.37
CA LEU A 39 -25.82 -7.14 4.84
C LEU A 39 -26.99 -6.42 5.52
N LEU A 40 -26.70 -5.44 6.38
CA LEU A 40 -27.73 -4.62 7.02
C LEU A 40 -28.52 -3.79 6.00
N GLY A 41 -27.83 -3.18 5.02
CA GLY A 41 -28.46 -2.41 3.96
C GLY A 41 -29.33 -3.27 3.04
N LEU A 42 -28.89 -4.50 2.75
CA LEU A 42 -29.69 -5.48 2.02
C LEU A 42 -30.94 -5.86 2.81
N ALA A 43 -30.79 -6.20 4.09
CA ALA A 43 -31.90 -6.54 4.97
C ALA A 43 -32.92 -5.41 5.03
N LEU A 44 -32.48 -4.16 5.22
CA LEU A 44 -33.37 -2.99 5.25
C LEU A 44 -34.09 -2.80 3.90
N GLY A 45 -33.37 -2.95 2.79
CA GLY A 45 -33.93 -2.83 1.44
C GLY A 45 -35.04 -3.85 1.13
N VAL A 46 -34.97 -5.05 1.70
CA VAL A 46 -35.98 -6.10 1.50
C VAL A 46 -37.13 -6.04 2.50
N THR A 47 -36.93 -5.46 3.70
CA THR A 47 -37.99 -5.35 4.73
C THR A 47 -38.79 -4.06 4.64
N ALA A 48 -38.15 -2.93 4.30
CA ALA A 48 -38.79 -1.63 4.35
C ALA A 48 -39.42 -1.22 3.00
N THR A 49 -40.59 -0.57 3.07
CA THR A 49 -41.29 -0.05 1.89
C THR A 49 -40.80 1.35 1.55
N GLY A 50 -39.71 1.47 0.79
CA GLY A 50 -39.25 2.76 0.28
C GLY A 50 -37.88 2.71 -0.42
N ALA A 51 -37.70 3.53 -1.46
CA ALA A 51 -36.44 3.59 -2.20
C ALA A 51 -35.24 4.00 -1.30
N TRP A 52 -35.50 4.78 -0.25
CA TRP A 52 -34.49 5.18 0.74
C TRP A 52 -33.89 4.00 1.52
N ALA A 53 -34.59 2.87 1.61
CA ALA A 53 -34.10 1.66 2.29
C ALA A 53 -32.86 1.05 1.61
N TRP A 54 -32.65 1.35 0.33
CA TRP A 54 -31.49 0.88 -0.44
C TRP A 54 -30.26 1.77 -0.32
N VAL A 55 -30.37 2.96 0.30
CA VAL A 55 -29.25 3.90 0.44
C VAL A 55 -28.06 3.30 1.20
N PRO A 56 -28.24 2.59 2.33
CA PRO A 56 -27.12 1.97 3.03
C PRO A 56 -26.39 0.92 2.18
N LEU A 57 -27.12 0.18 1.33
CA LEU A 57 -26.51 -0.77 0.40
C LEU A 57 -25.68 -0.05 -0.68
N GLY A 58 -26.21 1.04 -1.24
CA GLY A 58 -25.46 1.89 -2.18
C GLY A 58 -24.20 2.48 -1.54
N LEU A 59 -24.28 2.93 -0.29
CA LEU A 59 -23.13 3.41 0.47
C LEU A 59 -22.10 2.30 0.72
N ALA A 60 -22.54 1.09 1.06
CA ALA A 60 -21.65 -0.06 1.21
C ALA A 60 -20.89 -0.37 -0.09
N ALA A 61 -21.60 -0.36 -1.23
CA ALA A 61 -20.98 -0.55 -2.54
C ALA A 61 -19.93 0.53 -2.85
N LEU A 62 -20.22 1.79 -2.52
CA LEU A 62 -19.28 2.91 -2.69
C LEU A 62 -18.03 2.72 -1.81
N LEU A 63 -18.20 2.36 -0.54
CA LEU A 63 -17.09 2.12 0.38
C LEU A 63 -16.28 0.86 0.03
N ALA A 64 -16.89 -0.12 -0.64
CA ALA A 64 -16.19 -1.32 -1.10
C ALA A 64 -15.14 -1.01 -2.19
N VAL A 65 -15.36 0.02 -3.01
CA VAL A 65 -14.46 0.39 -4.13
C VAL A 65 -13.00 0.55 -3.68
N PRO A 66 -12.65 1.45 -2.74
CA PRO A 66 -11.26 1.61 -2.31
C PRO A 66 -10.68 0.34 -1.66
N VAL A 67 -11.49 -0.42 -0.92
CA VAL A 67 -11.07 -1.67 -0.26
C VAL A 67 -10.67 -2.73 -1.28
N VAL A 68 -11.50 -2.92 -2.31
CA VAL A 68 -11.26 -3.88 -3.39
C VAL A 68 -10.07 -3.45 -4.24
N VAL A 69 -9.96 -2.16 -4.60
CA VAL A 69 -8.80 -1.64 -5.35
C VAL A 69 -7.50 -1.89 -4.59
N LEU A 70 -7.47 -1.64 -3.29
CA LEU A 70 -6.29 -1.88 -2.44
C LEU A 70 -5.97 -3.38 -2.36
N ALA A 71 -6.99 -4.24 -2.21
CA ALA A 71 -6.82 -5.69 -2.16
C ALA A 71 -6.24 -6.26 -3.46
N VAL A 72 -6.77 -5.85 -4.61
CA VAL A 72 -6.29 -6.28 -5.94
C VAL A 72 -4.87 -5.82 -6.19
N ARG A 73 -4.55 -4.55 -5.91
CA ARG A 73 -3.19 -4.02 -6.08
C ARG A 73 -2.19 -4.75 -5.18
N ARG A 74 -2.57 -5.05 -3.94
CA ARG A 74 -1.75 -5.84 -3.03
C ARG A 74 -1.51 -7.25 -3.56
N GLY A 75 -2.54 -7.93 -4.05
CA GLY A 75 -2.41 -9.26 -4.65
C GLY A 75 -1.48 -9.27 -5.86
N ARG A 76 -1.59 -8.26 -6.74
CA ARG A 76 -0.68 -8.09 -7.89
C ARG A 76 0.76 -7.87 -7.47
N LEU A 77 1.00 -7.01 -6.48
CA LEU A 77 2.34 -6.76 -5.93
C LEU A 77 2.95 -8.03 -5.33
N GLN A 78 2.17 -8.80 -4.58
CA GLN A 78 2.62 -10.07 -3.99
C GLN A 78 2.96 -11.11 -5.06
N ALA A 79 2.16 -11.21 -6.13
CA ALA A 79 2.44 -12.12 -7.25
C ALA A 79 3.74 -11.74 -7.99
N GLN A 80 4.00 -10.44 -8.20
CA GLN A 80 5.22 -9.95 -8.85
C GLN A 80 6.47 -10.08 -7.98
N THR A 81 6.33 -9.96 -6.65
CA THR A 81 7.47 -10.12 -5.72
C THR A 81 7.70 -11.56 -5.26
N ALA A 82 6.75 -12.49 -5.48
CA ALA A 82 6.92 -13.90 -5.13
C ALA A 82 8.14 -14.53 -5.83
N GLY A 83 8.43 -14.14 -7.08
CA GLY A 83 9.63 -14.58 -7.80
C GLY A 83 10.94 -13.97 -7.30
N LEU A 84 10.90 -12.82 -6.63
CA LEU A 84 12.07 -12.12 -6.08
C LEU A 84 12.49 -12.65 -4.71
N GLN A 85 11.61 -13.34 -3.98
CA GLN A 85 11.91 -13.85 -2.64
C GLN A 85 12.85 -15.08 -2.61
N VAL A 86 13.12 -15.70 -3.76
CA VAL A 86 13.98 -16.90 -3.84
C VAL A 86 15.48 -16.56 -3.76
N HIS A 87 15.90 -15.30 -3.94
CA HIS A 87 17.31 -14.90 -3.89
C HIS A 87 17.76 -14.25 -2.56
N ARG A 88 16.94 -14.27 -1.50
CA ARG A 88 17.36 -13.81 -0.17
C ARG A 88 17.31 -14.95 0.85
N THR A 89 17.96 -16.05 0.51
CA THR A 89 18.55 -16.91 1.55
C THR A 89 19.56 -16.06 2.30
N VAL A 90 19.40 -16.01 3.62
CA VAL A 90 20.42 -15.56 4.56
C VAL A 90 21.62 -16.49 4.38
N GLY A 91 22.50 -16.13 3.44
CA GLY A 91 23.80 -16.73 3.23
C GLY A 91 24.77 -16.10 4.20
N THR A 92 25.07 -16.84 5.26
CA THR A 92 26.23 -16.68 6.12
C THR A 92 27.48 -16.24 5.34
N GLY A 93 27.95 -15.01 5.59
CA GLY A 93 29.35 -14.61 5.44
C GLY A 93 30.05 -14.98 4.13
N GLU A 94 29.52 -14.61 2.97
CA GLU A 94 30.33 -14.57 1.75
C GLU A 94 31.02 -13.21 1.65
N LEU A 95 32.28 -13.18 2.08
CA LEU A 95 33.16 -12.02 2.00
C LEU A 95 33.60 -11.87 0.53
N VAL A 96 32.81 -11.12 -0.24
CA VAL A 96 33.17 -10.73 -1.62
C VAL A 96 34.37 -9.79 -1.53
N VAL A 97 35.56 -10.30 -1.84
CA VAL A 97 36.78 -9.51 -1.97
C VAL A 97 36.60 -8.58 -3.17
N HIS A 98 36.41 -7.29 -2.91
CA HIS A 98 36.46 -6.24 -3.92
C HIS A 98 37.91 -6.03 -4.37
N GLU A 99 38.18 -6.21 -5.66
CA GLU A 99 39.41 -5.76 -6.28
C GLU A 99 39.50 -4.22 -6.16
N PRO A 100 40.63 -3.64 -5.69
CA PRO A 100 40.73 -2.23 -5.31
C PRO A 100 40.64 -1.22 -6.48
N GLY A 101 40.39 -1.67 -7.71
CA GLY A 101 40.32 -0.83 -8.92
C GLY A 101 38.91 -0.60 -9.51
N THR A 102 37.91 -1.42 -9.15
CA THR A 102 36.53 -1.33 -9.65
C THR A 102 35.61 -0.56 -8.71
N ALA A 103 35.87 -0.59 -7.41
CA ALA A 103 35.08 0.09 -6.39
C ALA A 103 34.87 1.59 -6.66
N GLY A 104 35.89 2.29 -7.18
CA GLY A 104 35.79 3.71 -7.52
C GLY A 104 35.00 4.01 -8.80
N ARG A 105 34.82 3.03 -9.69
CA ARG A 105 33.97 3.14 -10.89
C ARG A 105 32.51 2.81 -10.55
N ASP A 106 32.31 1.79 -9.73
CA ASP A 106 30.99 1.39 -9.24
C ASP A 106 30.36 2.45 -8.34
N LEU A 107 31.16 3.04 -7.43
CA LEU A 107 30.70 4.13 -6.56
C LEU A 107 30.35 5.40 -7.37
N ARG A 108 31.11 5.72 -8.42
CA ARG A 108 30.80 6.86 -9.31
C ARG A 108 29.53 6.61 -10.10
N ALA A 109 29.35 5.42 -10.65
CA ALA A 109 28.13 5.05 -11.34
C ALA A 109 26.90 5.07 -10.39
N GLU A 110 27.08 4.65 -9.13
CA GLU A 110 26.04 4.74 -8.10
C GLU A 110 25.73 6.20 -7.73
N MET A 111 26.74 7.04 -7.55
CA MET A 111 26.59 8.48 -7.30
C MET A 111 25.90 9.20 -8.47
N ASP A 112 26.30 8.91 -9.71
CA ASP A 112 25.67 9.47 -10.92
C ASP A 112 24.20 9.04 -11.03
N ALA A 113 23.87 7.79 -10.67
CA ALA A 113 22.50 7.30 -10.63
C ALA A 113 21.66 7.99 -9.53
N LEU A 114 22.26 8.25 -8.36
CA LEU A 114 21.62 8.99 -7.28
C LEU A 114 21.37 10.46 -7.65
N ASP A 115 22.33 11.11 -8.31
CA ASP A 115 22.21 12.49 -8.79
C ASP A 115 21.14 12.61 -9.89
N ALA A 116 21.11 11.65 -10.83
CA ALA A 116 20.05 11.56 -11.84
C ALA A 116 18.66 11.36 -11.21
N ALA A 117 18.56 10.52 -10.17
CA ALA A 117 17.32 10.33 -9.42
C ALA A 117 16.91 11.61 -8.66
N ALA A 118 17.86 12.33 -8.06
CA ALA A 118 17.60 13.59 -7.38
C ALA A 118 17.11 14.68 -8.35
N ALA A 119 17.70 14.76 -9.54
CA ALA A 119 17.27 15.66 -10.61
C ALA A 119 15.84 15.33 -11.09
N GLU A 120 15.54 14.03 -11.28
CA GLU A 120 14.20 13.58 -11.68
C GLU A 120 13.14 13.88 -10.61
N ASN A 121 13.47 13.73 -9.33
CA ASN A 121 12.59 14.08 -8.21
C ASN A 121 12.26 15.59 -8.14
N ALA A 122 13.13 16.45 -8.69
CA ALA A 122 12.89 17.88 -8.74
C ALA A 122 11.81 18.27 -9.76
N LEU A 123 11.58 17.42 -10.78
CA LEU A 123 10.60 17.67 -11.83
C LEU A 123 9.18 17.33 -11.36
N ARG A 124 8.31 18.34 -11.30
CA ARG A 124 6.92 18.22 -10.81
C ARG A 124 5.92 18.46 -11.94
N THR A 125 5.80 17.50 -12.85
CA THR A 125 4.98 17.60 -14.07
C THR A 125 3.51 17.17 -13.88
N ALA A 126 3.18 16.48 -12.78
CA ALA A 126 1.86 15.89 -12.59
C ALA A 126 0.79 16.88 -12.09
N ARG A 127 -0.45 16.74 -12.57
CA ARG A 127 -1.61 17.52 -12.12
C ARG A 127 -2.06 17.19 -10.69
N PHE A 128 -1.94 15.92 -10.29
CA PHE A 128 -2.37 15.43 -8.98
C PHE A 128 -1.23 14.64 -8.30
N LEU A 129 -0.97 14.94 -7.02
CA LEU A 129 0.11 14.37 -6.19
C LEU A 129 1.52 14.40 -6.86
N PRO A 130 2.01 15.57 -7.33
CA PRO A 130 3.26 15.68 -8.07
C PRO A 130 4.50 15.20 -7.30
N ARG A 131 4.49 15.30 -5.97
CA ARG A 131 5.59 14.81 -5.11
C ARG A 131 5.71 13.28 -5.14
N VAL A 132 4.59 12.56 -5.26
CA VAL A 132 4.57 11.09 -5.25
C VAL A 132 5.10 10.55 -6.57
N GLU A 133 4.68 11.16 -7.69
CA GLU A 133 5.13 10.77 -9.03
C GLU A 133 6.62 11.08 -9.26
N ALA A 134 7.09 12.24 -8.76
CA ALA A 134 8.51 12.59 -8.82
C ALA A 134 9.38 11.62 -8.00
N ALA A 135 8.94 11.26 -6.80
CA ALA A 135 9.63 10.26 -5.97
C ALA A 135 9.63 8.87 -6.62
N GLN A 136 8.53 8.47 -7.27
CA GLN A 136 8.43 7.20 -7.97
C GLN A 136 9.35 7.13 -9.21
N ARG A 137 9.41 8.21 -10.00
CA ARG A 137 10.33 8.31 -11.14
C ARG A 137 11.79 8.31 -10.70
N ALA A 138 12.12 9.05 -9.65
CA ALA A 138 13.44 9.03 -9.03
C ALA A 138 13.83 7.61 -8.57
N ALA A 139 12.91 6.89 -7.92
CA ALA A 139 13.13 5.51 -7.50
C ALA A 139 13.29 4.53 -8.68
N LEU A 140 12.57 4.74 -9.78
CA LEU A 140 12.73 3.95 -11.02
C LEU A 140 14.11 4.18 -11.65
N VAL A 141 14.58 5.43 -11.70
CA VAL A 141 15.91 5.78 -12.23
C VAL A 141 17.01 5.18 -11.36
N ALA A 142 16.90 5.31 -10.03
CA ALA A 142 17.86 4.72 -9.09
C ALA A 142 17.90 3.19 -9.16
N ALA A 143 16.78 2.53 -9.49
CA ALA A 143 16.70 1.08 -9.64
C ALA A 143 17.20 0.55 -11.00
N GLY A 144 17.74 1.41 -11.88
CA GLY A 144 18.19 1.01 -13.22
C GLY A 144 17.06 0.86 -14.24
N GLY A 145 15.90 1.46 -13.98
CA GLY A 145 14.76 1.51 -14.89
C GLY A 145 13.70 0.41 -14.69
N PRO A 146 12.63 0.42 -15.51
CA PRO A 146 11.44 -0.40 -15.31
C PRO A 146 11.66 -1.91 -15.55
N VAL A 147 12.79 -2.29 -16.16
CA VAL A 147 13.15 -3.69 -16.41
C VAL A 147 13.62 -4.37 -15.12
N HIS A 148 14.38 -3.65 -14.29
CA HIS A 148 14.90 -4.17 -13.02
C HIS A 148 13.92 -4.00 -11.85
N ALA A 149 13.00 -3.03 -11.94
CA ALA A 149 11.95 -2.81 -10.93
C ALA A 149 10.53 -2.75 -11.53
N PRO A 150 10.00 -3.87 -12.07
CA PRO A 150 8.68 -3.89 -12.70
C PRO A 150 7.52 -3.54 -11.75
N TYR A 151 7.72 -3.73 -10.44
CA TYR A 151 6.75 -3.38 -9.40
C TYR A 151 6.61 -1.87 -9.17
N LEU A 152 7.58 -1.06 -9.60
CA LEU A 152 7.51 0.42 -9.55
C LEU A 152 6.78 1.01 -10.76
N ARG A 153 6.28 0.19 -11.70
CA ARG A 153 5.53 0.67 -12.87
C ARG A 153 4.09 1.07 -12.55
N ASP A 154 3.49 0.49 -11.50
CA ASP A 154 2.09 0.78 -11.14
C ASP A 154 1.96 2.16 -10.48
N ASP A 155 0.97 2.95 -10.89
CA ASP A 155 0.74 4.32 -10.38
C ASP A 155 0.50 4.32 -8.86
N LEU A 156 1.45 4.87 -8.09
CA LEU A 156 1.46 4.84 -6.63
C LEU A 156 0.38 5.75 -6.03
N ARG A 157 -0.12 6.73 -6.80
CA ARG A 157 -1.20 7.63 -6.38
C ARG A 157 -2.49 6.87 -6.14
N VAL A 158 -2.82 5.94 -7.03
CA VAL A 158 -4.03 5.11 -6.89
C VAL A 158 -3.93 4.22 -5.67
N THR A 159 -2.75 3.67 -5.37
CA THR A 159 -2.51 2.89 -4.16
C THR A 159 -2.68 3.75 -2.90
N LEU A 160 -2.15 4.98 -2.91
CA LEU A 160 -2.27 5.90 -1.78
C LEU A 160 -3.73 6.35 -1.55
N LEU A 161 -4.45 6.69 -2.61
CA LEU A 161 -5.88 7.04 -2.55
C LEU A 161 -6.72 5.86 -2.08
N ALA A 162 -6.46 4.66 -2.58
CA ALA A 162 -7.14 3.45 -2.13
C ALA A 162 -6.85 3.15 -0.65
N LEU A 163 -5.62 3.37 -0.19
CA LEU A 163 -5.25 3.22 1.22
C LEU A 163 -6.02 4.22 2.10
N ILE A 164 -6.00 5.51 1.75
CA ILE A 164 -6.72 6.55 2.49
C ILE A 164 -8.23 6.24 2.50
N GLY A 165 -8.79 5.87 1.35
CA GLY A 165 -10.20 5.49 1.23
C GLY A 165 -10.54 4.28 2.09
N THR A 166 -9.66 3.28 2.17
CA THR A 166 -9.86 2.08 3.01
C THR A 166 -9.79 2.42 4.50
N VAL A 167 -8.86 3.30 4.91
CA VAL A 167 -8.80 3.80 6.30
C VAL A 167 -10.09 4.53 6.65
N ALA A 168 -10.59 5.40 5.77
CA ALA A 168 -11.84 6.13 5.98
C ALA A 168 -13.07 5.21 5.98
N ALA A 169 -13.05 4.12 5.20
CA ALA A 169 -14.15 3.17 5.13
C ALA A 169 -14.43 2.47 6.49
N ILE A 170 -13.44 2.33 7.36
CA ILE A 170 -13.62 1.70 8.68
C ILE A 170 -14.61 2.50 9.55
N PRO A 171 -14.33 3.76 9.96
CA PRO A 171 -15.27 4.51 10.79
C PRO A 171 -16.60 4.78 10.07
N LEU A 172 -16.58 5.02 8.76
CA LEU A 172 -17.79 5.28 7.98
C LEU A 172 -18.72 4.07 7.94
N SER A 173 -18.17 2.87 7.71
CA SER A 173 -18.97 1.64 7.69
C SER A 173 -19.54 1.32 9.07
N VAL A 174 -18.80 1.56 10.16
CA VAL A 174 -19.30 1.37 11.53
C VAL A 174 -20.47 2.32 11.81
N LEU A 175 -20.30 3.62 11.59
CA LEU A 175 -21.36 4.61 11.84
C LEU A 175 -22.61 4.33 11.01
N ALA A 176 -22.43 4.04 9.71
CA ALA A 176 -23.55 3.71 8.84
C ALA A 176 -24.23 2.40 9.25
N SER A 177 -23.48 1.41 9.74
CA SER A 177 -24.04 0.13 10.20
C SER A 177 -24.92 0.34 11.41
N VAL A 178 -24.49 1.15 12.38
CA VAL A 178 -25.30 1.48 13.56
C VAL A 178 -26.59 2.19 13.14
N GLY A 179 -26.51 3.19 12.26
CA GLY A 179 -27.70 3.90 11.76
C GLY A 179 -28.67 2.96 11.02
N THR A 180 -28.14 2.06 10.20
CA THR A 180 -28.94 1.08 9.45
C THR A 180 -29.59 0.05 10.37
N ALA A 181 -28.88 -0.41 11.40
CA ALA A 181 -29.43 -1.32 12.41
C ALA A 181 -30.57 -0.67 13.21
N VAL A 182 -30.44 0.61 13.57
CA VAL A 182 -31.52 1.36 14.23
C VAL A 182 -32.71 1.50 13.28
N ALA A 183 -32.49 1.83 12.02
CA ALA A 183 -33.56 1.93 11.03
C ALA A 183 -34.32 0.60 10.86
N LEU A 184 -33.59 -0.53 10.85
CA LEU A 184 -34.16 -1.88 10.81
C LEU A 184 -35.01 -2.22 12.03
N LEU A 185 -34.66 -1.72 13.22
CA LEU A 185 -35.46 -1.93 14.43
C LEU A 185 -36.74 -1.09 14.43
N LEU A 186 -36.80 -0.03 13.62
CA LEU A 186 -37.93 0.87 13.51
C LEU A 186 -38.83 0.59 12.30
N SER A 187 -38.39 -0.27 11.37
CA SER A 187 -39.11 -0.69 10.16
C SER A 187 -40.00 -1.90 10.43
#